data_AF-A0AB39KD16-F1
#
_entry.id   AF-A0AB39KD16-F1
#
_cell.length_a   1.000
_cell.length_b   1.000
_cell.length_c   1.000
_cell.angle_alpha   90.00
_cell.angle_beta   90.00
_cell.angle_gamma   90.00
#
_symmetry.space_group_name_H-M   'P 1'
#
loop_
_entity.id
_entity.type
_entity.pdbx_description
1 polymer ?
#
loop_
_entity_poly.entity_id
_entity_poly.type
_entity_poly.pdbx_seq_one_letter_code
_entity_poly.pdbx_strand_id
1 'polypeptide(L)'
;MKMKWASEYNTGIDVIDEQHKRILDYINEIDDVKDEEDRRRIKDVLDNIIDYTQSHFTFEESLQEEADYKYRVPHKRVHDLFIKKIELYRERFEMGHTIEAELQEILAKWLINHIQHDDADYVGAVKENMMGIIKEKEKKKGKNWFARFFS
;
A
#
# COMPACT_ATOMS: atom_id res chain seq x y z
N MET A 1 -11.13 -17.97 2.09
CA MET A 1 -9.99 -18.72 1.52
C MET A 1 -8.78 -17.80 1.54
N LYS A 2 -7.72 -18.20 2.23
CA LYS A 2 -6.46 -17.44 2.26
C LYS A 2 -5.84 -17.27 0.90
N MET A 3 -5.44 -16.03 0.61
CA MET A 3 -4.67 -15.68 -0.55
C MET A 3 -3.18 -15.85 -0.28
N LYS A 4 -2.42 -16.19 -1.32
CA LYS A 4 -0.96 -16.26 -1.28
C LYS A 4 -0.40 -15.17 -2.17
N TRP A 5 0.67 -14.53 -1.70
CA TRP A 5 1.42 -13.60 -2.54
C TRP A 5 1.99 -14.32 -3.75
N ALA A 6 1.85 -13.71 -4.92
CA ALA A 6 2.43 -14.19 -6.18
C ALA A 6 3.44 -13.15 -6.68
N SER A 7 4.50 -13.61 -7.36
CA SER A 7 5.55 -12.72 -7.86
C SER A 7 5.07 -11.70 -8.89
N GLU A 8 3.93 -11.97 -9.54
CA GLU A 8 3.26 -11.07 -10.48
C GLU A 8 2.69 -9.81 -9.83
N TYR A 9 2.58 -9.77 -8.50
CA TYR A 9 2.15 -8.60 -7.73
C TYR A 9 3.32 -7.70 -7.33
N ASN A 10 4.56 -8.08 -7.63
CA ASN A 10 5.71 -7.25 -7.30
C ASN A 10 5.78 -6.04 -8.24
N THR A 11 5.75 -4.84 -7.67
CA THR A 11 6.10 -3.58 -8.33
C THR A 11 7.60 -3.51 -8.62
N GLY A 12 8.41 -4.29 -7.89
CA GLY A 12 9.88 -4.22 -7.92
C GLY A 12 10.43 -2.98 -7.22
N ILE A 13 9.64 -2.36 -6.35
CA ILE A 13 10.10 -1.44 -5.32
C ILE A 13 9.89 -2.16 -3.99
N ASP A 14 10.96 -2.73 -3.44
CA ASP A 14 10.89 -3.69 -2.32
C ASP A 14 10.04 -3.19 -1.13
N VAL A 15 10.15 -1.90 -0.78
CA VAL A 15 9.39 -1.33 0.34
C VAL A 15 7.87 -1.29 0.06
N ILE A 16 7.45 -1.06 -1.18
CA ILE A 16 6.04 -1.12 -1.58
C ILE A 16 5.55 -2.58 -1.56
N ASP A 17 6.35 -3.49 -2.12
CA ASP A 17 6.00 -4.91 -2.17
C ASP A 17 5.83 -5.51 -0.75
N GLU A 18 6.65 -5.11 0.21
CA GLU A 18 6.49 -5.50 1.62
C GLU A 18 5.26 -4.88 2.28
N GLN A 19 4.90 -3.64 1.92
CA GLN A 19 3.66 -3.02 2.39
C GLN A 19 2.42 -3.74 1.85
N HIS A 20 2.39 -4.07 0.55
CA HIS A 20 1.29 -4.83 -0.05
C HIS A 20 1.14 -6.22 0.55
N LYS A 21 2.25 -6.95 0.79
CA LYS A 21 2.23 -8.24 1.49
C LYS A 21 1.62 -8.11 2.89
N ARG A 22 1.96 -7.05 3.62
CA ARG A 22 1.41 -6.81 4.95
C ARG A 22 -0.09 -6.51 4.90
N ILE A 23 -0.58 -5.80 3.89
CA ILE A 23 -2.03 -5.62 3.66
C ILE A 23 -2.69 -6.98 3.39
N LEU A 24 -2.08 -7.82 2.54
CA LEU A 24 -2.59 -9.17 2.25
C LEU A 24 -2.66 -10.05 3.51
N ASP A 25 -1.69 -9.94 4.41
CA ASP A 25 -1.71 -10.64 5.70
C ASP A 25 -2.92 -10.23 6.54
N TYR A 26 -3.22 -8.93 6.65
CA TYR A 26 -4.43 -8.47 7.36
C TYR A 26 -5.72 -8.99 6.69
N ILE A 27 -5.78 -9.02 5.35
CA ILE A 27 -6.93 -9.58 4.63
C ILE A 27 -7.10 -11.07 4.97
N ASN A 28 -6.00 -11.81 5.09
CA ASN A 28 -6.01 -13.22 5.45
C ASN A 28 -6.38 -13.46 6.93
N GLU A 29 -6.12 -12.51 7.83
CA GLU A 29 -6.53 -12.59 9.24
C GLU A 29 -8.06 -12.54 9.39
N ILE A 30 -8.79 -11.91 8.44
CA ILE A 30 -10.26 -11.90 8.42
C ILE A 30 -10.83 -13.32 8.20
N ASP A 31 -10.17 -14.14 7.37
CA ASP A 31 -10.59 -15.53 7.08
C ASP A 31 -10.40 -16.48 8.27
N ASP A 32 -9.58 -16.10 9.25
CA ASP A 32 -9.28 -16.92 10.45
C ASP A 32 -10.30 -16.78 11.57
N VAL A 33 -11.27 -15.88 11.42
CA VAL A 33 -12.29 -15.59 12.44
C VAL A 33 -13.56 -16.37 12.13
N LYS A 34 -14.07 -17.15 13.09
CA LYS A 34 -15.18 -18.11 12.86
C LYS A 34 -16.38 -18.00 13.81
N ASP A 35 -16.26 -17.36 14.98
CA ASP A 35 -17.33 -17.36 16.01
C ASP A 35 -17.62 -15.96 16.61
N GLU A 36 -18.65 -15.82 17.45
CA GLU A 36 -19.05 -14.53 18.05
C GLU A 36 -18.04 -13.96 19.07
N GLU A 37 -17.23 -14.81 19.73
CA GLU A 37 -16.15 -14.40 20.65
C GLU A 37 -15.01 -13.66 19.91
N ASP A 38 -15.03 -13.79 18.59
CA ASP A 38 -14.05 -13.39 17.59
C ASP A 38 -14.39 -11.99 17.01
N ARG A 39 -15.55 -11.42 17.37
CA ARG A 39 -15.99 -10.08 16.93
C ARG A 39 -15.03 -8.98 17.37
N ARG A 40 -14.50 -9.05 18.59
CA ARG A 40 -13.50 -8.07 19.05
C ARG A 40 -12.22 -8.13 18.19
N ARG A 41 -11.82 -9.34 17.80
CA ARG A 41 -10.68 -9.58 16.93
C ARG A 41 -10.92 -9.05 15.51
N ILE A 42 -12.13 -9.22 14.95
CA ILE A 42 -12.48 -8.59 13.67
C ILE A 42 -12.40 -7.08 13.75
N LYS A 43 -12.89 -6.48 14.84
CA LYS A 43 -12.76 -5.03 15.04
C LYS A 43 -11.30 -4.60 15.00
N ASP A 44 -10.43 -5.30 15.72
CA ASP A 44 -9.00 -4.98 15.77
C ASP A 44 -8.34 -5.16 14.39
N VAL A 45 -8.65 -6.23 13.66
CA VAL A 45 -8.17 -6.45 12.28
C VAL A 45 -8.67 -5.34 11.34
N LEU A 46 -9.93 -4.92 11.48
CA LEU A 46 -10.52 -3.86 10.66
C LEU A 46 -9.89 -2.49 10.92
N ASP A 47 -9.69 -2.12 12.20
CA ASP A 47 -9.00 -0.88 12.54
C ASP A 47 -7.55 -0.93 12.03
N ASN A 48 -6.84 -2.05 12.24
CA ASN A 48 -5.45 -2.21 11.79
C ASN A 48 -5.29 -2.14 10.26
N ILE A 49 -6.19 -2.76 9.49
CA ILE A 49 -6.09 -2.73 8.03
C ILE A 49 -6.41 -1.34 7.48
N ILE A 50 -7.37 -0.61 8.06
CA ILE A 50 -7.68 0.76 7.67
C ILE A 50 -6.47 1.66 7.93
N ASP A 51 -5.94 1.65 9.16
CA ASP A 51 -4.81 2.49 9.55
C ASP A 51 -3.57 2.20 8.68
N TYR A 52 -3.27 0.91 8.48
CA TYR A 52 -2.12 0.51 7.68
C TYR A 52 -2.28 0.89 6.21
N THR A 53 -3.48 0.68 5.64
CA THR A 53 -3.76 1.03 4.23
C THR A 53 -3.67 2.55 4.01
N GLN A 54 -4.16 3.37 4.94
CA GLN A 54 -4.00 4.83 4.86
C GLN A 54 -2.52 5.25 4.91
N SER A 55 -1.72 4.61 5.77
CA SER A 55 -0.29 4.89 5.88
C SER A 55 0.47 4.50 4.61
N HIS A 56 0.10 3.37 4.01
CA HIS A 56 0.63 2.89 2.73
C HIS A 56 0.30 3.86 1.59
N PHE A 57 -0.96 4.28 1.45
CA PHE A 57 -1.36 5.26 0.44
C PHE A 57 -0.64 6.60 0.60
N THR A 58 -0.50 7.07 1.84
CA THR A 58 0.26 8.30 2.12
C THR A 58 1.72 8.17 1.67
N PHE A 59 2.32 7.00 1.88
CA PHE A 59 3.68 6.73 1.44
C PHE A 59 3.80 6.73 -0.09
N GLU A 60 2.92 6.03 -0.81
CA GLU A 60 2.93 6.02 -2.28
C GLU A 60 2.65 7.40 -2.87
N GLU A 61 1.68 8.14 -2.32
CA GLU A 61 1.36 9.50 -2.72
C GLU A 61 2.57 10.43 -2.57
N SER A 62 3.38 10.25 -1.52
CA SER A 62 4.62 11.01 -1.35
C SER A 62 5.67 10.66 -2.40
N LEU A 63 5.82 9.38 -2.76
CA LEU A 63 6.72 8.96 -3.84
C LEU A 63 6.29 9.51 -5.19
N GLN A 64 4.98 9.49 -5.46
CA GLN A 64 4.40 10.05 -6.69
C GLN A 64 4.59 11.57 -6.76
N GLU A 65 4.47 12.28 -5.63
CA GLU A 65 4.73 13.71 -5.56
C GLU A 65 6.20 14.04 -5.79
N GLU A 66 7.13 13.33 -5.16
CA GLU A 66 8.57 13.49 -5.36
C GLU A 66 9.01 13.20 -6.80
N ALA A 67 8.32 12.27 -7.47
CA ALA A 67 8.59 11.91 -8.86
C ALA A 67 7.87 12.82 -9.88
N ASP A 68 7.13 13.83 -9.43
CA ASP A 68 6.27 14.69 -10.27
C ASP A 68 5.34 13.86 -11.19
N TYR A 69 4.78 12.77 -10.65
CA TYR A 69 3.95 11.87 -11.42
C TYR A 69 2.63 12.57 -11.84
N LYS A 70 2.44 12.68 -13.16
CA LYS A 70 1.33 13.44 -13.78
C LYS A 70 -0.06 13.02 -13.29
N TYR A 71 -0.25 11.74 -12.97
CA TYR A 71 -1.54 11.19 -12.57
C TYR A 71 -1.68 10.99 -11.06
N ARG A 72 -0.85 11.64 -10.23
CA ARG A 72 -0.94 11.53 -8.77
C ARG A 72 -2.30 11.96 -8.18
N VAL A 73 -2.93 12.97 -8.77
CA VAL A 73 -4.25 13.47 -8.31
C VAL A 73 -5.36 12.44 -8.55
N PRO A 74 -5.55 11.90 -9.77
CA PRO A 74 -6.53 10.85 -9.98
C PRO A 74 -6.19 9.56 -9.20
N HIS A 75 -4.91 9.18 -9.07
CA HIS A 75 -4.51 8.02 -8.27
C HIS A 75 -4.90 8.18 -6.79
N LYS A 76 -4.58 9.33 -6.17
CA LYS A 76 -5.06 9.67 -4.82
C LYS A 76 -6.58 9.57 -4.67
N ARG A 77 -7.34 9.96 -5.71
CA ARG A 77 -8.80 9.85 -5.67
C ARG A 77 -9.27 8.39 -5.62
N VAL A 78 -8.54 7.46 -6.22
CA VAL A 78 -8.81 6.01 -6.11
C VAL A 78 -8.61 5.55 -4.67
N HIS A 79 -7.51 5.98 -4.02
CA HIS A 79 -7.26 5.73 -2.59
C HIS A 79 -8.38 6.27 -1.69
N ASP A 80 -8.74 7.55 -1.85
CA ASP A 80 -9.75 8.19 -1.02
C ASP A 80 -11.12 7.50 -1.14
N LEU A 81 -11.47 7.02 -2.34
CA LEU A 81 -12.71 6.27 -2.56
C LEU A 81 -12.66 4.88 -1.92
N PHE A 82 -11.51 4.22 -1.93
CA PHE A 82 -11.36 2.92 -1.29
C PHE A 82 -11.43 3.03 0.24
N ILE A 83 -10.76 4.01 0.86
CA ILE A 83 -10.86 4.24 2.30
C ILE A 83 -12.31 4.48 2.71
N LYS A 84 -13.03 5.37 2.02
CA LYS A 84 -14.46 5.59 2.27
C LYS A 84 -15.28 4.31 2.19
N LYS A 85 -14.95 3.42 1.25
CA LYS A 85 -15.64 2.15 1.09
C LYS A 85 -15.40 1.21 2.27
N ILE A 86 -14.17 1.11 2.77
CA ILE A 86 -13.85 0.27 3.94
C ILE A 86 -14.49 0.84 5.22
N GLU A 87 -14.54 2.17 5.36
CA GLU A 87 -15.22 2.82 6.49
C GLU A 87 -16.73 2.47 6.54
N LEU A 88 -17.40 2.34 5.39
CA LEU A 88 -18.79 1.86 5.36
C LEU A 88 -18.95 0.43 5.91
N TYR A 89 -17.94 -0.42 5.73
CA TYR A 89 -17.93 -1.75 6.36
C TYR A 89 -17.71 -1.66 7.88
N ARG A 90 -16.87 -0.73 8.33
CA ARG A 90 -16.68 -0.44 9.77
C ARG A 90 -17.98 0.02 10.42
N GLU A 91 -18.71 0.94 9.79
CA GLU A 91 -20.03 1.37 10.27
C GLU A 91 -21.03 0.19 10.33
N ARG A 92 -21.09 -0.63 9.28
CA ARG A 92 -21.95 -1.83 9.26
C ARG A 92 -21.59 -2.81 10.38
N PHE A 93 -20.30 -3.04 10.59
CA PHE A 93 -19.80 -3.90 11.64
C PHE A 93 -20.19 -3.37 13.04
N GLU A 94 -20.05 -2.07 13.28
CA GLU A 94 -20.46 -1.41 14.52
C GLU A 94 -21.98 -1.54 14.77
N MET A 95 -22.80 -1.54 13.71
CA MET A 95 -24.25 -1.72 13.78
C MET A 95 -24.73 -3.15 14.09
N GLY A 96 -23.86 -4.16 14.12
CA GLY A 96 -24.30 -5.55 14.33
C GLY A 96 -24.14 -6.47 13.14
N HIS A 97 -23.77 -5.96 11.96
CA HIS A 97 -23.75 -6.77 10.75
C HIS A 97 -22.51 -7.67 10.68
N THR A 98 -22.73 -8.91 10.28
CA THR A 98 -21.70 -9.82 9.76
C THR A 98 -21.25 -9.30 8.40
N ILE A 99 -19.95 -9.06 8.24
CA ILE A 99 -19.36 -8.43 7.04
C ILE A 99 -18.11 -9.14 6.53
N GLU A 100 -17.59 -10.10 7.29
CA GLU A 100 -16.22 -10.64 7.19
C GLU A 100 -15.93 -11.20 5.80
N ALA A 101 -16.80 -12.06 5.29
CA ALA A 101 -16.65 -12.66 3.97
C ALA A 101 -16.72 -11.62 2.84
N GLU A 102 -17.67 -10.68 2.93
CA GLU A 102 -17.86 -9.61 1.93
C GLU A 102 -16.68 -8.65 1.94
N LEU A 103 -16.21 -8.26 3.13
CA LEU A 103 -15.06 -7.41 3.34
C LEU A 103 -13.78 -8.08 2.83
N GLN A 104 -13.55 -9.35 3.15
CA GLN A 104 -12.39 -10.11 2.68
C GLN A 104 -12.34 -10.13 1.15
N GLU A 105 -13.46 -10.45 0.49
CA GLU A 105 -13.56 -10.48 -0.97
C GLU A 105 -13.27 -9.10 -1.59
N ILE A 106 -13.83 -8.04 -1.01
CA ILE A 106 -13.73 -6.70 -1.59
C ILE A 106 -12.33 -6.10 -1.43
N LEU A 107 -11.67 -6.36 -0.29
CA LEU A 107 -10.29 -5.95 -0.03
C LEU A 107 -9.34 -6.71 -0.95
N ALA A 108 -9.47 -8.04 -1.01
CA ALA A 108 -8.67 -8.91 -1.86
C ALA A 108 -8.73 -8.48 -3.32
N LYS A 109 -9.94 -8.33 -3.86
CA LYS A 109 -10.15 -7.95 -5.25
C LYS A 109 -9.61 -6.57 -5.55
N TRP A 110 -9.81 -5.61 -4.63
CA TRP A 110 -9.32 -4.26 -4.82
C TRP A 110 -7.79 -4.22 -4.81
N LEU A 111 -7.14 -4.85 -3.82
CA LEU A 111 -5.68 -4.86 -3.69
C LEU A 111 -5.03 -5.38 -4.98
N ILE A 112 -5.45 -6.54 -5.48
CA ILE A 112 -4.84 -7.14 -6.68
C ILE A 112 -5.06 -6.28 -7.91
N ASN A 113 -6.29 -5.79 -8.12
CA ASN A 113 -6.59 -4.93 -9.27
C ASN A 113 -5.81 -3.62 -9.21
N HIS A 114 -5.67 -3.03 -8.02
CA HIS A 114 -4.97 -1.77 -7.81
C HIS A 114 -3.48 -1.91 -8.09
N ILE A 115 -2.82 -2.93 -7.52
CA ILE A 115 -1.41 -3.24 -7.77
C ILE A 115 -1.14 -3.42 -9.26
N GLN A 116 -1.97 -4.22 -9.94
CA GLN A 116 -1.73 -4.61 -11.32
C GLN A 116 -2.03 -3.50 -12.35
N HIS A 117 -2.77 -2.46 -11.97
CA HIS A 117 -3.20 -1.42 -12.88
C HIS A 117 -2.75 -0.04 -12.42
N ASP A 118 -3.19 0.41 -11.25
CA ASP A 118 -2.92 1.76 -10.77
C ASP A 118 -1.47 1.92 -10.28
N ASP A 119 -0.94 0.95 -9.52
CA ASP A 119 0.42 1.06 -8.97
C ASP A 119 1.47 0.87 -10.07
N ALA A 120 1.23 -0.13 -10.93
CA ALA A 120 2.06 -0.41 -12.09
C ALA A 120 2.31 0.84 -12.97
N ASP A 121 1.32 1.73 -13.07
CA ASP A 121 1.38 2.94 -13.90
C ASP A 121 2.34 4.02 -13.35
N TYR A 122 2.56 4.12 -12.03
CA TYR A 122 3.45 5.13 -11.44
C TYR A 122 4.88 4.61 -11.22
N VAL A 123 5.06 3.29 -11.09
CA VAL A 123 6.33 2.64 -10.70
C VAL A 123 7.50 3.08 -11.58
N GLY A 124 7.29 3.26 -12.88
CA GLY A 124 8.33 3.71 -13.80
C GLY A 124 8.88 5.10 -13.44
N ALA A 125 7.98 6.05 -13.20
CA ALA A 125 8.35 7.43 -12.85
C ALA A 125 9.08 7.49 -11.50
N VAL A 126 8.59 6.74 -10.50
CA VAL A 126 9.22 6.66 -9.17
C VAL A 126 10.61 6.05 -9.25
N LYS A 127 10.80 4.93 -9.97
CA LYS A 127 12.12 4.31 -10.13
C LYS A 127 13.11 5.23 -10.84
N GLU A 128 12.68 5.96 -11.87
CA GLU A 128 13.52 6.94 -12.57
C GLU A 128 13.98 8.05 -11.62
N ASN A 129 13.05 8.62 -10.83
CA ASN A 129 13.38 9.64 -9.83
C ASN A 129 14.38 9.12 -8.78
N MET A 130 14.14 7.92 -8.22
CA MET A 130 15.04 7.28 -7.25
C MET A 130 16.45 7.10 -7.83
N MET A 131 16.57 6.60 -9.06
CA MET A 131 17.87 6.44 -9.73
C MET A 131 18.57 7.79 -9.97
N GLY A 132 17.83 8.84 -10.31
CA GLY A 132 18.35 10.20 -10.45
C GLY A 132 18.98 10.71 -9.14
N ILE A 133 18.27 10.55 -8.03
CA ILE A 133 18.74 10.94 -6.69
C ILE A 133 20.01 10.17 -6.30
N ILE A 134 20.07 8.86 -6.57
CA ILE A 134 21.24 8.03 -6.27
C ILE A 134 22.46 8.53 -7.06
N LYS A 135 22.32 8.72 -8.38
CA LYS A 135 23.40 9.22 -9.24
C LYS A 135 23.91 10.59 -8.79
N GLU A 136 23.02 11.48 -8.37
CA GLU A 136 23.41 12.80 -7.88
C GLU A 136 24.20 12.71 -6.56
N LYS A 137 23.74 11.87 -5.62
CA LYS A 137 24.43 11.63 -4.35
C LYS A 137 25.82 11.03 -4.56
N GLU A 138 25.96 10.06 -5.45
CA GLU A 138 27.26 9.47 -5.81
C GLU A 138 28.21 10.51 -6.43
N LYS A 139 27.72 11.34 -7.34
CA LYS A 139 28.50 12.43 -7.95
C LYS A 139 28.97 13.44 -6.91
N LYS A 140 28.11 13.83 -5.95
CA LYS A 140 28.47 14.72 -4.84
C LYS A 140 29.49 14.08 -3.90
N LYS A 141 29.32 12.80 -3.56
CA LYS A 141 30.25 12.03 -2.71
C LYS A 141 31.65 11.92 -3.36
N GLY A 142 31.70 11.59 -4.65
CA GLY A 142 32.95 11.55 -5.42
C GLY A 142 33.66 12.91 -5.43
N LYS A 143 32.95 14.00 -5.75
CA LYS A 143 33.50 15.36 -5.71
C LYS A 143 34.05 15.74 -4.32
N ASN A 144 33.31 15.45 -3.25
CA ASN A 144 33.76 15.72 -1.88
C ASN A 144 35.00 14.91 -1.50
N TRP A 145 35.10 13.65 -1.94
CA TRP A 145 36.28 12.82 -1.70
C TRP A 145 37.52 13.39 -2.40
N PHE A 146 37.42 13.76 -3.68
CA PHE A 146 38.51 14.42 -4.41
C PHE A 146 38.92 15.75 -3.75
N ALA A 147 37.95 16.58 -3.35
CA ALA A 147 38.25 17.86 -2.70
C ALA A 147 39.04 17.69 -1.38
N ARG A 148 38.77 16.65 -0.59
CA ARG A 148 39.47 16.36 0.66
C ARG A 148 40.87 15.77 0.47
N PHE A 149 41.16 15.19 -0.69
CA PHE A 149 42.46 14.56 -0.98
C PHE A 149 43.48 15.56 -1.56
N PHE A 150 42.99 16.65 -2.14
CA PHE A 150 43.80 17.70 -2.78
C PHE A 150 43.79 19.04 -2.01
N SER A 151 43.25 19.09 -0.80
CA SER A 151 43.40 20.22 0.15
C SER A 151 44.31 19.83 1.31
#